data_AF-F8P336-F1
#
_entry.id   AF-F8P336-F1
#
_cell.length_a   1.000
_cell.length_b   1.000
_cell.length_c   1.000
_cell.angle_alpha   90.00
_cell.angle_beta   90.00
_cell.angle_gamma   90.00
#
_symmetry.space_group_name_H-M   'P 1'
#
loop_
_entity.id
_entity.type
_entity.pdbx_description
1 polymer ?
#
loop_
_entity_poly.entity_id
_entity_poly.type
_entity_poly.pdbx_seq_one_letter_code
_entity_poly.pdbx_strand_id
1 'polypeptide(L)'
;MENNGCFGRDRVYPVLSPNSPQHNSIPHNVDTSTIFPEIQFTDTDDAFLQPVVVTICFPGVLSRHLVDGGIAIQFSVTLAEEYKSLATPVVQVVSWNYFGSEQSLHSGDTCFIDNDCKSSSPFADILVNFLPLSHLFNHLRSHHWFLLSRQIQEWLVTIPKESQHWSWGRNAFWLAFIGANPYFPNGSWSKWDPRILLQGQFIERWLEDCSDDN
;
A
#
# COMPACT_ATOMS: atom_id res chain seq x y z
N MET A 1 22.40 -54.84 7.49
CA MET A 1 21.83 -54.78 8.84
C MET A 1 21.90 -53.33 9.27
N GLU A 2 20.83 -52.59 9.54
CA GLU A 2 19.38 -52.82 9.52
C GLU A 2 18.72 -51.45 9.27
N ASN A 3 17.56 -51.50 8.62
CA ASN A 3 16.63 -50.39 8.44
C ASN A 3 16.14 -49.84 9.80
N ASN A 4 15.77 -48.56 9.81
CA ASN A 4 14.57 -47.99 10.45
C ASN A 4 14.44 -46.55 9.90
N GLY A 5 13.43 -46.12 9.14
CA GLY A 5 12.05 -46.60 9.10
C GLY A 5 11.21 -45.83 10.13
N CYS A 6 10.93 -44.55 9.89
CA CYS A 6 9.83 -43.83 10.57
C CYS A 6 8.91 -43.22 9.51
N PHE A 7 8.00 -44.06 9.02
CA PHE A 7 6.72 -43.62 8.47
C PHE A 7 5.75 -43.32 9.61
N GLY A 8 4.91 -42.29 9.43
CA GLY A 8 3.61 -42.20 10.08
C GLY A 8 3.48 -41.14 11.18
N ARG A 9 3.04 -39.94 10.80
CA ARG A 9 1.91 -39.30 11.50
C ARG A 9 0.96 -38.68 10.48
N ASP A 10 -0.27 -39.15 10.57
CA ASP A 10 -1.45 -38.72 9.85
C ASP A 10 -1.67 -37.22 10.01
N ARG A 11 -1.54 -36.46 8.91
CA ARG A 11 -2.34 -35.25 8.76
C ARG A 11 -3.66 -35.70 8.16
N VAL A 12 -4.67 -35.80 9.02
CA VAL A 12 -6.07 -35.87 8.61
C VAL A 12 -6.36 -34.61 7.81
N TYR A 13 -6.44 -34.75 6.49
CA TYR A 13 -7.03 -33.72 5.65
C TYR A 13 -8.54 -33.70 5.95
N PRO A 14 -9.14 -32.54 6.30
CA PRO A 14 -10.58 -32.44 6.20
C PRO A 14 -10.97 -32.59 4.73
N VAL A 15 -11.83 -33.58 4.47
CA VAL A 15 -12.51 -33.78 3.19
C VAL A 15 -13.32 -32.52 2.90
N LEU A 16 -12.84 -31.70 1.97
CA LEU A 16 -13.61 -30.59 1.41
C LEU A 16 -14.54 -31.15 0.33
N SER A 17 -15.84 -31.23 0.66
CA SER A 17 -16.91 -31.32 -0.32
C SER A 17 -16.85 -30.12 -1.28
N PRO A 18 -17.22 -30.29 -2.56
CA PRO A 18 -17.24 -29.21 -3.53
C PRO A 18 -18.55 -28.42 -3.35
N ASN A 19 -18.46 -27.15 -2.94
CA ASN A 19 -19.35 -26.04 -3.33
C ASN A 19 -19.13 -24.80 -2.44
N SER A 20 -18.38 -23.82 -2.96
CA SER A 20 -18.69 -22.38 -2.98
C SER A 20 -17.40 -21.54 -3.04
N PRO A 21 -17.32 -20.52 -3.91
CA PRO A 21 -16.16 -19.63 -3.98
C PRO A 21 -16.20 -18.67 -2.79
N GLN A 22 -15.39 -18.92 -1.76
CA GLN A 22 -15.10 -17.90 -0.76
C GLN A 22 -14.04 -16.97 -1.32
N HIS A 23 -14.47 -15.77 -1.67
CA HIS A 23 -13.65 -14.64 -2.05
C HIS A 23 -12.86 -14.19 -0.80
N ASN A 24 -11.65 -14.72 -0.64
CA ASN A 24 -10.69 -14.26 0.38
C ASN A 24 -10.29 -12.82 0.05
N SER A 25 -11.04 -11.88 0.60
CA SER A 25 -10.80 -10.46 0.49
C SER A 25 -9.80 -10.09 1.59
N ILE A 26 -8.68 -9.50 1.18
CA ILE A 26 -7.70 -8.86 2.08
C ILE A 26 -8.48 -7.92 3.03
N PRO A 27 -8.17 -7.86 4.34
CA PRO A 27 -8.86 -6.94 5.24
C PRO A 27 -8.58 -5.51 4.78
N HIS A 28 -9.57 -4.91 4.12
CA HIS A 28 -9.61 -3.48 3.91
C HIS A 28 -9.82 -2.86 5.28
N ASN A 29 -8.89 -2.00 5.70
CA ASN A 29 -9.11 -1.19 6.89
C ASN A 29 -10.19 -0.16 6.52
N VAL A 30 -11.45 -0.46 6.87
CA VAL A 30 -12.59 0.39 6.60
C VAL A 30 -12.82 1.23 7.86
N ASP A 31 -12.52 2.52 7.77
CA ASP A 31 -12.92 3.49 8.77
C ASP A 31 -14.30 4.05 8.43
N THR A 32 -15.17 4.18 9.42
CA THR A 32 -16.55 4.66 9.25
C THR A 32 -16.81 5.81 10.20
N SER A 33 -17.22 6.95 9.65
CA SER A 33 -17.61 8.13 10.42
C SER A 33 -19.00 8.59 10.01
N THR A 34 -19.82 8.91 11.01
CA THR A 34 -21.18 9.45 10.83
C THR A 34 -21.15 10.96 11.02
N ILE A 35 -21.68 11.70 10.03
CA ILE A 35 -21.73 13.16 10.05
C ILE A 35 -23.19 13.60 10.06
N PHE A 36 -23.50 14.61 10.88
CA PHE A 36 -24.82 15.22 10.98
C PHE A 36 -24.77 16.64 10.40
N PRO A 37 -25.18 16.85 9.14
CA PRO A 37 -25.24 18.18 8.55
C PRO A 37 -26.25 19.09 9.26
N GLU A 38 -25.95 20.38 9.28
CA GLU A 38 -26.89 21.38 9.76
C GLU A 38 -28.04 21.57 8.75
N ILE A 39 -29.26 21.62 9.26
CA ILE A 39 -30.46 21.87 8.48
C ILE A 39 -30.78 23.35 8.56
N GLN A 40 -30.84 24.02 7.42
CA GLN A 40 -31.31 25.39 7.32
C GLN A 40 -32.75 25.42 6.84
N PHE A 41 -33.55 26.24 7.51
CA PHE A 41 -34.92 26.51 7.13
C PHE A 41 -34.95 27.83 6.37
N THR A 42 -35.48 27.79 5.15
CA THR A 42 -35.94 29.00 4.45
C THR A 42 -37.44 29.14 4.72
N ASP A 43 -37.98 30.36 4.63
CA ASP A 43 -39.31 30.68 5.17
C ASP A 43 -40.41 29.63 4.90
N THR A 44 -41.06 29.28 6.02
CA THR A 44 -42.20 28.38 6.30
C THR A 44 -42.24 26.95 5.76
N ASP A 45 -41.75 26.60 4.57
CA ASP A 45 -42.02 25.25 4.02
C ASP A 45 -40.79 24.47 3.49
N ASP A 46 -39.66 25.13 3.30
CA ASP A 46 -38.48 24.49 2.70
C ASP A 46 -37.32 24.36 3.70
N ALA A 47 -36.79 23.15 3.82
CA ALA A 47 -35.60 22.83 4.60
C ALA A 47 -34.49 22.30 3.67
N PHE A 48 -33.30 22.87 3.80
CA PHE A 48 -32.13 22.49 3.01
C PHE A 48 -31.03 21.97 3.92
N LEU A 49 -30.39 20.88 3.49
CA LEU A 49 -29.17 20.39 4.12
C LEU A 49 -28.00 21.24 3.63
N GLN A 50 -27.18 21.74 4.56
CA GLN A 50 -25.93 22.38 4.16
C GLN A 50 -24.96 21.39 3.51
N PRO A 51 -24.21 21.81 2.48
CA PRO A 51 -23.14 21.00 1.92
C PRO A 51 -22.10 20.62 2.99
N VAL A 52 -21.76 19.34 3.06
CA VAL A 52 -20.69 18.84 3.94
C VAL A 52 -19.40 18.73 3.15
N VAL A 53 -18.34 19.35 3.66
CA VAL A 53 -16.99 19.21 3.11
C VAL A 53 -16.24 18.13 3.87
N VAL A 54 -15.91 17.03 3.18
CA VAL A 54 -15.08 15.96 3.73
C VAL A 54 -13.67 16.10 3.19
N THR A 55 -12.71 16.23 4.10
CA THR A 55 -11.27 16.28 3.75
C THR A 55 -10.61 14.98 4.14
N ILE A 56 -9.92 14.34 3.19
CA ILE A 56 -9.17 13.11 3.44
C ILE A 56 -7.68 13.49 3.54
N CYS A 57 -7.08 13.20 4.70
CA CYS A 57 -5.67 13.45 4.97
C CYS A 57 -4.93 12.14 5.12
N PHE A 58 -3.81 11.98 4.40
CA PHE A 58 -2.92 10.83 4.55
C PHE A 58 -1.65 11.29 5.26
N PRO A 59 -1.40 10.86 6.51
CA PRO A 59 -0.12 11.15 7.15
C PRO A 59 0.99 10.33 6.48
N GLY A 60 2.12 10.98 6.18
CA GLY A 60 3.32 10.31 5.65
C GLY A 60 3.84 10.92 4.35
N VAL A 61 4.89 10.30 3.80
CA VAL A 61 5.52 10.71 2.55
C VAL A 61 5.15 9.70 1.47
N LEU A 62 4.47 10.17 0.43
CA LEU A 62 4.19 9.34 -0.74
C LEU A 62 5.42 9.31 -1.66
N SER A 63 5.79 8.13 -2.13
CA SER A 63 6.90 8.01 -3.07
C SER A 63 6.51 8.60 -4.42
N ARG A 64 7.40 9.40 -5.04
CA ARG A 64 7.13 10.11 -6.30
C ARG A 64 6.68 9.19 -7.44
N HIS A 65 7.17 7.96 -7.48
CA HIS A 65 6.77 6.97 -8.50
C HIS A 65 5.30 6.51 -8.39
N LEU A 66 4.63 6.73 -7.25
CA LEU A 66 3.19 6.48 -7.09
C LEU A 66 2.33 7.67 -7.54
N VAL A 67 2.93 8.84 -7.72
CA VAL A 67 2.23 10.05 -8.17
C VAL A 67 1.82 9.91 -9.64
N ASP A 68 2.69 9.31 -10.47
CA ASP A 68 2.44 9.12 -11.91
C ASP A 68 1.42 8.01 -12.20
N GLY A 69 1.28 7.04 -11.29
CA GLY A 69 0.34 5.92 -11.43
C GLY A 69 -1.11 6.26 -11.06
N GLY A 70 -1.33 7.37 -10.36
CA GLY A 70 -2.61 7.71 -9.75
C GLY A 70 -2.95 6.76 -8.59
N ILE A 71 -3.35 7.31 -7.45
CA ILE A 71 -3.85 6.50 -6.33
C ILE A 71 -5.36 6.46 -6.41
N ALA A 72 -5.90 5.27 -6.66
CA ALA A 72 -7.34 5.05 -6.59
C ALA A 72 -7.80 5.15 -5.13
N ILE A 73 -8.61 6.15 -4.82
CA ILE A 73 -9.26 6.31 -3.53
C ILE A 73 -10.74 6.00 -3.74
N GLN A 74 -11.25 4.97 -3.05
CA GLN A 74 -12.66 4.64 -3.03
C GLN A 74 -13.27 5.09 -1.71
N PHE A 75 -14.42 5.76 -1.80
CA PHE A 75 -15.25 6.07 -0.64
C PHE A 75 -16.71 5.81 -0.97
N SER A 76 -17.51 5.53 0.05
CA SER A 76 -18.94 5.28 -0.07
C SER A 76 -19.69 6.24 0.84
N VAL A 77 -20.73 6.87 0.31
CA VAL A 77 -21.65 7.70 1.09
C VAL A 77 -22.98 6.97 1.14
N THR A 78 -23.48 6.73 2.35
CA THR A 78 -24.76 6.08 2.58
C THR A 78 -25.67 7.02 3.37
N LEU A 79 -26.91 7.14 2.91
CA LEU A 79 -27.95 7.87 3.61
C LEU A 79 -28.81 6.89 4.42
N ALA A 80 -29.26 7.30 5.61
CA ALA A 80 -30.15 6.47 6.42
C ALA A 80 -31.46 6.20 5.67
N GLU A 81 -32.04 5.01 5.89
CA GLU A 81 -33.13 4.46 5.07
C GLU A 81 -34.33 5.40 5.01
N GLU A 82 -34.64 6.06 6.13
CA GLU A 82 -35.73 7.00 6.31
C GLU A 82 -35.63 8.26 5.42
N TYR A 83 -34.44 8.61 4.93
CA TYR A 83 -34.22 9.80 4.11
C TYR A 83 -33.98 9.50 2.63
N LYS A 84 -33.88 8.22 2.22
CA LYS A 84 -33.59 7.83 0.83
C LYS A 84 -34.63 8.30 -0.18
N SER A 85 -35.89 8.47 0.24
CA SER A 85 -36.97 8.99 -0.61
C SER A 85 -37.01 10.51 -0.70
N LEU A 86 -36.33 11.20 0.22
CA LEU A 86 -36.41 12.66 0.37
C LEU A 86 -35.21 13.37 -0.26
N ALA A 87 -34.04 12.73 -0.25
CA ALA A 87 -32.82 13.32 -0.77
C ALA A 87 -31.97 12.29 -1.51
N THR A 88 -31.32 12.74 -2.59
CA THR A 88 -30.29 11.97 -3.29
C THR A 88 -28.93 12.60 -2.99
N PRO A 89 -28.00 11.90 -2.32
CA PRO A 89 -26.69 12.45 -2.05
C PRO A 89 -25.94 12.66 -3.36
N VAL A 90 -25.40 13.86 -3.56
CA VAL A 90 -24.54 14.19 -4.70
C VAL A 90 -23.11 14.33 -4.19
N VAL A 91 -22.22 13.53 -4.76
CA VAL A 91 -20.79 13.56 -4.43
C VAL A 91 -20.06 14.29 -5.55
N GLN A 92 -19.31 15.34 -5.19
CA GLN A 92 -18.47 16.07 -6.12
C GLN A 92 -17.04 16.11 -5.60
N VAL A 93 -16.09 15.87 -6.51
CA VAL A 93 -14.65 15.96 -6.20
C VAL A 93 -14.17 17.32 -6.70
N VAL A 94 -13.68 18.14 -5.78
CA VAL A 94 -13.09 19.44 -6.10
C VAL A 94 -11.59 19.34 -5.87
N SER A 95 -10.80 19.64 -6.90
CA SER A 95 -9.35 19.73 -6.77
C SER A 95 -9.00 21.04 -6.11
N TRP A 96 -8.44 20.98 -4.90
CA TRP A 96 -7.88 22.15 -4.23
C TRP A 96 -6.49 22.41 -4.81
N ASN A 97 -6.42 23.11 -5.94
CA ASN A 97 -5.16 23.59 -6.48
C ASN A 97 -4.60 24.65 -5.51
N TYR A 98 -3.77 24.22 -4.56
CA TYR A 98 -3.07 25.11 -3.66
C TYR A 98 -1.97 25.83 -4.44
N PHE A 99 -1.99 27.16 -4.34
CA PHE A 99 -1.20 28.20 -5.04
C PHE A 99 -1.86 28.81 -6.27
N GLY A 100 -2.46 29.97 -5.99
CA GLY A 100 -3.09 30.85 -6.95
C GLY A 100 -2.11 31.58 -7.86
N SER A 101 -2.65 31.96 -9.01
CA SER A 101 -2.34 33.22 -9.64
C SER A 101 -3.61 33.70 -10.34
N GLU A 102 -4.59 34.12 -9.54
CA GLU A 102 -5.47 35.19 -10.01
C GLU A 102 -4.84 36.50 -9.52
N GLN A 103 -4.17 37.15 -10.46
CA GLN A 103 -3.80 38.55 -10.34
C GLN A 103 -5.08 39.37 -10.18
N SER A 104 -5.32 39.94 -9.00
CA SER A 104 -6.07 41.19 -8.90
C SER A 104 -5.82 41.90 -7.58
N LEU A 105 -4.99 42.96 -7.67
CA LEU A 105 -5.06 44.23 -6.97
C LEU A 105 -5.28 44.21 -5.44
N HIS A 106 -4.19 44.32 -4.67
CA HIS A 106 -3.91 45.55 -3.91
C HIS A 106 -2.61 45.48 -3.10
N SER A 107 -1.84 46.57 -3.22
CA SER A 107 -0.79 47.10 -2.34
C SER A 107 0.33 46.20 -1.86
N GLY A 108 1.54 46.66 -2.18
CA GLY A 108 2.80 46.04 -1.82
C GLY A 108 3.02 45.91 -0.33
N ASP A 109 3.69 44.83 0.03
CA ASP A 109 4.90 44.92 0.81
C ASP A 109 5.89 43.84 0.34
N THR A 110 7.14 44.27 0.31
CA THR A 110 8.30 43.67 -0.33
C THR A 110 8.63 42.26 0.15
N CYS A 111 8.94 41.42 -0.83
CA CYS A 111 9.40 40.04 -0.72
C CYS A 111 10.76 39.92 -0.02
N PHE A 112 10.83 39.08 1.01
CA PHE A 112 12.01 38.26 1.30
C PHE A 112 11.52 36.92 1.83
N ILE A 113 11.12 36.02 0.92
CA ILE A 113 11.17 34.59 1.22
C ILE A 113 12.30 34.04 0.36
N ASP A 114 13.35 33.62 1.06
CA ASP A 114 14.49 32.90 0.55
C ASP A 114 14.05 31.83 -0.46
N ASN A 115 14.54 31.97 -1.68
CA ASN A 115 14.23 31.09 -2.78
C ASN A 115 15.16 29.87 -2.79
N ASP A 116 15.57 29.39 -1.61
CA ASP A 116 16.70 28.45 -1.45
C ASP A 116 16.37 27.21 -0.62
N CYS A 117 15.18 26.65 -0.80
CA CYS A 117 14.85 25.29 -0.35
C CYS A 117 14.55 24.37 -1.54
N LYS A 118 15.41 24.39 -2.57
CA LYS A 118 15.62 23.20 -3.40
C LYS A 118 16.69 22.32 -2.75
N SER A 119 16.37 21.73 -1.60
CA SER A 119 17.03 20.48 -1.22
C SER A 119 16.46 19.37 -2.11
N SER A 120 16.84 19.38 -3.39
CA SER A 120 16.75 18.16 -4.18
C SER A 120 17.66 17.16 -3.50
N SER A 121 17.07 16.35 -2.61
CA SER A 121 17.74 15.16 -2.09
C SER A 121 18.41 14.47 -3.28
N PRO A 122 19.72 14.21 -3.25
CA PRO A 122 20.43 13.57 -4.36
C PRO A 122 19.93 12.15 -4.66
N PHE A 123 18.93 11.67 -3.91
CA PHE A 123 18.28 10.36 -4.05
C PHE A 123 16.83 10.44 -4.56
N ALA A 124 16.36 11.62 -4.98
CA ALA A 124 14.98 11.82 -5.41
C ALA A 124 14.64 11.17 -6.77
N ASP A 125 15.65 10.75 -7.54
CA ASP A 125 15.49 10.25 -8.91
C ASP A 125 15.80 8.73 -9.05
N ILE A 126 15.72 7.97 -7.96
CA ILE A 126 15.90 6.52 -8.01
C ILE A 126 14.65 5.88 -8.65
N LEU A 127 14.77 5.43 -9.89
CA LEU A 127 13.69 4.77 -10.65
C LEU A 127 13.45 3.34 -10.15
N VAL A 128 12.20 2.97 -9.87
CA VAL A 128 11.78 1.62 -9.45
C VAL A 128 11.15 0.90 -10.64
N ASN A 129 11.90 0.00 -11.29
CA ASN A 129 11.50 -0.54 -12.60
C ASN A 129 10.64 -1.83 -12.53
N PHE A 130 10.45 -2.39 -11.35
CA PHE A 130 9.66 -3.61 -11.13
C PHE A 130 8.24 -3.30 -10.60
N LEU A 131 7.91 -2.02 -10.43
CA LEU A 131 6.56 -1.56 -10.08
C LEU A 131 6.01 -0.61 -11.15
N PRO A 132 4.68 -0.61 -11.39
CA PRO A 132 3.69 -1.53 -10.82
C PRO A 132 3.93 -2.97 -11.29
N LEU A 133 3.45 -3.96 -10.51
CA LEU A 133 3.57 -5.35 -10.92
C LEU A 133 2.80 -5.58 -12.23
N SER A 134 3.37 -6.41 -13.10
CA SER A 134 2.70 -6.81 -14.34
C SER A 134 1.33 -7.43 -14.04
N HIS A 135 0.31 -7.13 -14.84
CA HIS A 135 -1.00 -7.77 -14.76
C HIS A 135 -0.94 -9.30 -14.98
N LEU A 136 0.17 -9.80 -15.52
CA LEU A 136 0.45 -11.23 -15.67
C LEU A 136 1.10 -11.83 -14.42
N PHE A 137 1.38 -11.04 -13.39
CA PHE A 137 1.96 -11.52 -12.15
C PHE A 137 0.97 -12.44 -11.41
N ASN A 138 1.37 -13.70 -11.19
CA ASN A 138 0.58 -14.68 -10.48
C ASN A 138 1.26 -15.01 -9.15
N HIS A 139 0.67 -14.53 -8.06
CA HIS A 139 1.18 -14.71 -6.69
C HIS A 139 1.15 -16.18 -6.22
N LEU A 140 0.44 -17.08 -6.90
CA LEU A 140 0.45 -18.51 -6.60
C LEU A 140 1.61 -19.25 -7.27
N ARG A 141 2.33 -18.61 -8.19
CA ARG A 141 3.44 -19.21 -8.92
C ARG A 141 4.78 -18.73 -8.36
N SER A 142 5.49 -19.62 -7.67
CA SER A 142 6.85 -19.35 -7.14
C SER A 142 7.82 -18.83 -8.20
N HIS A 143 7.65 -19.22 -9.47
CA HIS A 143 8.45 -18.69 -10.58
C HIS A 143 8.29 -17.17 -10.78
N HIS A 144 7.08 -16.63 -10.61
CA HIS A 144 6.84 -15.19 -10.77
C HIS A 144 7.48 -14.41 -9.61
N TRP A 145 7.40 -14.94 -8.39
CA TRP A 145 8.13 -14.42 -7.23
C TRP A 145 9.64 -14.44 -7.42
N PHE A 146 10.18 -15.52 -8.02
CA PHE A 146 11.60 -15.63 -8.32
C PHE A 146 12.08 -14.58 -9.31
N LEU A 147 11.30 -14.32 -10.38
CA LEU A 147 11.62 -13.26 -11.34
C LEU A 147 11.58 -11.88 -10.68
N LEU A 148 10.57 -11.63 -9.84
CA LEU A 148 10.44 -10.38 -9.09
C LEU A 148 11.60 -10.18 -8.11
N SER A 149 11.97 -11.19 -7.33
CA SER A 149 13.08 -11.09 -6.38
C SER A 149 14.41 -10.80 -7.09
N ARG A 150 14.63 -11.39 -8.27
CA ARG A 150 15.79 -11.08 -9.11
C ARG A 150 15.79 -9.62 -9.60
N GLN A 151 14.65 -9.12 -10.10
CA GLN A 151 14.54 -7.71 -10.54
C GLN A 151 14.79 -6.74 -9.38
N ILE A 152 14.27 -7.03 -8.19
CA ILE A 152 14.50 -6.21 -7.00
C ILE A 152 15.97 -6.28 -6.58
N GLN A 153 16.61 -7.46 -6.62
CA GLN A 153 18.03 -7.61 -6.32
C GLN A 153 18.89 -6.78 -7.28
N GLU A 154 18.65 -6.89 -8.59
CA GLU A 154 19.37 -6.12 -9.63
C GLU A 154 19.21 -4.61 -9.42
N TRP A 155 18.04 -4.15 -8.99
CA TRP A 155 17.82 -2.75 -8.64
C TRP A 155 18.54 -2.34 -7.35
N LEU A 156 18.42 -3.13 -6.27
CA LEU A 156 19.04 -2.86 -4.96
C LEU A 156 20.55 -2.67 -5.03
N VAL A 157 21.22 -3.42 -5.89
CA VAL A 157 22.68 -3.34 -6.03
C VAL A 157 23.15 -2.07 -6.76
N THR A 158 22.24 -1.35 -7.41
CA THR A 158 22.52 -0.09 -8.13
C THR A 158 22.28 1.16 -7.30
N ILE A 159 21.62 1.03 -6.13
CA ILE A 159 21.20 2.18 -5.34
C ILE A 159 22.01 2.31 -4.03
N PRO A 160 22.15 3.54 -3.48
CA PRO A 160 22.90 3.78 -2.25
C PRO A 160 22.28 3.09 -1.03
N LYS A 161 23.10 2.39 -0.23
CA LYS A 161 22.65 1.63 0.96
C LYS A 161 21.98 2.49 2.04
N GLU A 162 22.43 3.73 2.19
CA GLU A 162 21.89 4.67 3.17
C GLU A 162 20.56 5.31 2.73
N SER A 163 20.10 5.02 1.50
CA SER A 163 18.84 5.57 1.02
C SER A 163 17.64 4.84 1.63
N GLN A 164 16.57 5.59 1.86
CA GLN A 164 15.28 5.02 2.28
C GLN A 164 14.77 3.98 1.25
N HIS A 165 15.04 4.21 -0.03
CA HIS A 165 14.74 3.27 -1.13
C HIS A 165 15.43 1.92 -0.95
N TRP A 166 16.67 1.89 -0.47
CA TRP A 166 17.38 0.65 -0.21
C TRP A 166 16.75 -0.13 0.95
N SER A 167 16.41 0.56 2.04
CA SER A 167 15.75 -0.08 3.19
C SER A 167 14.38 -0.67 2.81
N TRP A 168 13.56 0.08 2.07
CA TRP A 168 12.28 -0.40 1.54
C TRP A 168 12.48 -1.56 0.55
N GLY A 169 13.40 -1.40 -0.40
CA GLY A 169 13.74 -2.39 -1.41
C GLY A 169 14.16 -3.72 -0.82
N ARG A 170 14.94 -3.69 0.26
CA ARG A 170 15.38 -4.88 0.98
C ARG A 170 14.19 -5.65 1.57
N ASN A 171 13.21 -4.95 2.16
CA ASN A 171 11.99 -5.60 2.64
C ASN A 171 11.19 -6.22 1.48
N ALA A 172 11.06 -5.49 0.36
CA ALA A 172 10.39 -6.00 -0.83
C ALA A 172 11.12 -7.23 -1.43
N PHE A 173 12.45 -7.22 -1.43
CA PHE A 173 13.27 -8.34 -1.85
C PHE A 173 13.00 -9.57 -0.99
N TRP A 174 13.03 -9.44 0.33
CA TRP A 174 12.81 -10.57 1.24
C TRP A 174 11.41 -11.17 1.09
N LEU A 175 10.40 -10.33 0.93
CA LEU A 175 9.03 -10.77 0.64
C LEU A 175 8.97 -11.59 -0.66
N ALA A 176 9.56 -11.08 -1.74
CA ALA A 176 9.58 -11.78 -3.01
C ALA A 176 10.43 -13.06 -2.98
N PHE A 177 11.54 -13.04 -2.25
CA PHE A 177 12.44 -14.18 -2.11
C PHE A 177 11.78 -15.34 -1.35
N ILE A 178 11.08 -15.04 -0.24
CA ILE A 178 10.31 -16.03 0.53
C ILE A 178 9.14 -16.57 -0.30
N GLY A 179 8.42 -15.70 -1.02
CA GLY A 179 7.37 -16.14 -1.95
C GLY A 179 7.88 -17.10 -3.03
N ALA A 180 9.14 -16.96 -3.43
CA ALA A 180 9.81 -17.86 -4.36
C ALA A 180 10.33 -19.15 -3.70
N ASN A 181 10.68 -19.09 -2.41
CA ASN A 181 11.32 -20.18 -1.66
C ASN A 181 10.56 -20.40 -0.33
N PRO A 182 9.38 -21.06 -0.34
CA PRO A 182 8.51 -21.17 0.83
C PRO A 182 9.13 -21.91 2.01
N TYR A 183 10.17 -22.71 1.78
CA TYR A 183 10.83 -23.48 2.81
C TYR A 183 11.88 -22.66 3.59
N PHE A 184 12.32 -21.51 3.08
CA PHE A 184 13.32 -20.66 3.72
C PHE A 184 12.93 -20.29 5.18
N PRO A 185 13.85 -20.39 6.16
CA PRO A 185 15.29 -20.65 6.05
C PRO A 185 15.66 -22.15 6.09
N ASN A 186 14.69 -23.05 5.96
CA ASN A 186 14.88 -24.50 5.97
C ASN A 186 14.85 -25.07 4.54
N GLY A 187 15.65 -26.10 4.26
CA GLY A 187 15.73 -26.69 2.91
C GLY A 187 16.75 -26.02 1.97
N SER A 188 16.42 -25.93 0.68
CA SER A 188 17.34 -25.48 -0.37
C SER A 188 16.77 -24.31 -1.14
N TRP A 189 17.58 -23.28 -1.34
CA TRP A 189 17.22 -22.07 -2.07
C TRP A 189 18.42 -21.54 -2.86
N SER A 190 18.13 -20.69 -3.83
CA SER A 190 19.18 -20.01 -4.61
C SER A 190 19.89 -18.98 -3.75
N LYS A 191 21.22 -18.86 -3.92
CA LYS A 191 22.00 -17.80 -3.27
C LYS A 191 21.56 -16.43 -3.80
N TRP A 192 21.49 -15.44 -2.92
CA TRP A 192 21.28 -14.04 -3.26
C TRP A 192 22.58 -13.24 -3.16
N ASP A 193 22.55 -11.98 -3.59
CA ASP A 193 23.72 -11.09 -3.49
C ASP A 193 24.04 -10.78 -2.01
N PRO A 194 25.26 -11.06 -1.51
CA PRO A 194 25.62 -10.89 -0.10
C PRO A 194 25.56 -9.43 0.39
N ARG A 195 25.45 -8.46 -0.52
CA ARG A 195 25.19 -7.06 -0.15
C ARG A 195 23.79 -6.85 0.43
N ILE A 196 22.85 -7.75 0.17
CA ILE A 196 21.51 -7.77 0.75
C ILE A 196 21.56 -8.60 2.03
N LEU A 197 21.68 -7.90 3.15
CA LEU A 197 21.78 -8.51 4.48
C LEU A 197 20.43 -9.08 4.93
N LEU A 198 20.49 -10.16 5.72
CA LEU A 198 19.35 -10.70 6.49
C LEU A 198 19.02 -9.76 7.65
N GLN A 199 18.55 -8.58 7.30
CA GLN A 199 18.19 -7.52 8.23
C GLN A 199 17.03 -6.74 7.65
N GLY A 200 16.17 -6.21 8.53
CA GLY A 200 14.98 -5.46 8.18
C GLY A 200 13.75 -6.04 8.86
N GLN A 201 12.81 -5.15 9.18
CA GLN A 201 11.63 -5.48 9.99
C GLN A 201 10.84 -6.69 9.48
N PHE A 202 10.82 -6.93 8.16
CA PHE A 202 10.10 -8.06 7.60
C PHE A 202 10.84 -9.40 7.84
N ILE A 203 12.11 -9.47 7.49
CA ILE A 203 12.88 -10.72 7.54
C ILE A 203 13.24 -11.14 8.96
N GLU A 204 13.47 -10.16 9.85
CA GLU A 204 13.74 -10.42 11.26
C GLU A 204 12.52 -11.10 11.92
N ARG A 205 11.32 -10.55 11.74
CA ARG A 205 10.07 -11.16 12.23
C ARG A 205 9.82 -12.55 11.65
N TRP A 206 10.05 -12.72 10.34
CA TRP A 206 9.90 -14.03 9.69
C TRP A 206 10.81 -15.10 10.31
N LEU A 207 12.06 -14.73 10.64
CA LEU A 207 13.03 -15.65 11.23
C LEU A 207 12.72 -15.95 12.70
N GLU A 208 12.20 -14.98 13.45
CA GLU A 208 11.71 -15.17 14.82
C GLU A 208 10.58 -16.21 14.84
N ASP A 209 9.57 -16.04 13.99
CA ASP A 209 8.44 -16.98 13.88
C ASP A 209 8.89 -18.40 13.49
N CYS A 210 9.96 -18.54 12.69
CA CYS A 210 10.52 -19.84 12.33
C CYS A 210 11.36 -20.49 13.44
N SER A 211 11.78 -19.73 14.45
CA SER A 211 12.66 -20.21 15.53
C SER A 211 11.91 -20.74 16.74
N ASP A 212 10.65 -20.36 16.92
CA ASP A 212 9.79 -20.78 18.04
C ASP A 212 9.14 -22.17 17.85
N ASP A 213 9.37 -22.81 16.70
CA ASP A 213 8.86 -24.16 16.37
C ASP A 213 9.81 -25.31 16.79
N ASN A 214 10.77 -25.04 17.70
CA ASN A 214 11.79 -26.00 18.16
C ASN A 214 11.60 -26.44 19.63
#